data_AF-A0A7R7TZ03-F1
#
_entry.id   AF-A0A7R7TZ03-F1
#
_cell.length_a   1.000
_cell.length_b   1.000
_cell.length_c   1.000
_cell.angle_alpha   90.00
_cell.angle_beta   90.00
_cell.angle_gamma   90.00
#
_symmetry.space_group_name_H-M   'P 1'
#
loop_
_entity.id
_entity.type
_entity.pdbx_description
1 polymer ?
#
loop_
_entity_poly.entity_id
_entity_poly.type
_entity_poly.pdbx_seq_one_letter_code
_entity_poly.pdbx_strand_id
1 'polypeptide(L)'
;MTTLKMLTTGLLLVGPALLFSAPVAPADPLTPPTPAEMQFLDQARRLLPRAPDPMVAFNSDGELLDQGRQACFMRDNGRVGYESNMLPPVITQLALVYLCPR
;
A
#
# COMPACT_ATOMS: atom_id res chain seq x y z
N MET A 1 55.91 35.02 1.33
CA MET A 1 55.39 34.64 2.65
C MET A 1 53.95 35.10 2.74
N THR A 2 53.08 34.16 3.07
CA THR A 2 51.62 34.14 3.02
C THR A 2 50.94 35.02 4.06
N THR A 3 49.86 35.69 3.68
CA THR A 3 48.78 36.05 4.61
C THR A 3 47.42 35.97 3.93
N LEU A 4 46.72 34.88 4.23
CA LEU A 4 45.35 34.53 3.86
C LEU A 4 44.39 35.29 4.80
N LYS A 5 43.47 36.09 4.27
CA LYS A 5 42.33 36.69 5.01
C LYS A 5 41.17 36.82 4.04
N MET A 6 40.32 35.80 3.94
CA MET A 6 39.15 35.50 4.76
C MET A 6 37.84 36.03 4.15
N LEU A 7 36.96 35.05 3.87
CA LEU A 7 35.50 35.07 3.99
C LEU A 7 34.67 35.83 2.93
N THR A 8 34.31 35.04 1.92
CA THR A 8 33.04 35.07 1.19
C THR A 8 31.82 35.23 2.11
N THR A 9 31.11 36.36 1.97
CA THR A 9 29.75 36.54 2.52
C THR A 9 28.76 36.35 1.38
N GLY A 10 28.25 35.12 1.23
CA GLY A 10 27.12 34.82 0.34
C GLY A 10 25.82 35.28 0.99
N LEU A 11 25.19 36.27 0.38
CA LEU A 11 23.90 36.83 0.78
C LEU A 11 22.79 35.78 0.58
N LEU A 12 22.19 35.28 1.68
CA LEU A 12 21.03 34.40 1.66
C LEU A 12 19.78 35.18 1.22
N LEU A 13 19.31 34.91 0.00
CA LEU A 13 18.00 35.32 -0.50
C LEU A 13 16.90 34.52 0.21
N VAL A 14 16.33 35.07 1.28
CA VAL A 14 15.08 34.56 1.87
C VAL A 14 13.92 35.07 1.03
N GLY A 15 13.53 34.31 0.00
CA GLY A 15 12.25 34.51 -0.68
C GLY A 15 11.11 33.97 0.19
N PRO A 16 9.96 34.66 0.32
CA PRO A 16 8.82 34.12 1.03
C PRO A 16 8.24 32.96 0.23
N ALA A 17 8.50 31.73 0.68
CA ALA A 17 7.81 30.56 0.16
C ALA A 17 6.32 30.69 0.53
N LEU A 18 5.50 31.04 -0.46
CA LEU A 18 4.05 30.95 -0.37
C LEU A 18 3.71 29.47 -0.18
N LEU A 19 3.51 29.08 1.07
CA LEU A 19 2.99 27.77 1.46
C LEU A 19 1.53 27.69 1.02
N PHE A 20 1.30 27.34 -0.24
CA PHE A 20 0.00 26.87 -0.69
C PHE A 20 -0.25 25.52 -0.01
N SER A 21 -0.99 25.53 1.10
CA SER A 21 -1.58 24.31 1.65
C SER A 21 -2.57 23.79 0.63
N ALA A 22 -2.20 22.74 -0.10
CA ALA A 22 -3.14 21.99 -0.92
C ALA A 22 -4.34 21.58 -0.03
N PRO A 23 -5.59 21.76 -0.48
CA PRO A 23 -6.74 21.31 0.28
C PRO A 23 -6.60 19.81 0.54
N VAL A 24 -6.57 19.43 1.82
CA VAL A 24 -6.61 18.02 2.21
C VAL A 24 -7.98 17.51 1.78
N ALA A 25 -8.01 16.67 0.74
CA ALA A 25 -9.24 15.99 0.35
C ALA A 25 -9.74 15.22 1.58
N PRO A 26 -11.02 15.38 1.99
CA PRO A 26 -11.57 14.59 3.08
C PRO A 26 -11.44 13.11 2.68
N ALA A 27 -10.77 12.32 3.53
CA ALA A 27 -10.72 10.88 3.35
C ALA A 27 -12.16 10.37 3.42
N ASP A 28 -12.57 9.56 2.43
CA ASP A 28 -13.87 8.88 2.50
C ASP A 28 -13.98 8.17 3.86
N PRO A 29 -15.15 8.19 4.52
CA PRO A 29 -15.34 7.53 5.80
C PRO A 29 -14.86 6.09 5.72
N LEU A 30 -13.92 5.71 6.59
CA LEU A 30 -13.39 4.36 6.65
C LEU A 30 -14.53 3.39 6.96
N THR A 31 -15.04 2.73 5.91
CA THR A 31 -16.01 1.65 6.10
C THR A 31 -15.29 0.54 6.87
N PRO A 32 -15.78 0.16 8.05
CA PRO A 32 -15.12 -0.88 8.83
C PRO A 32 -15.12 -2.21 8.05
N PRO A 33 -14.06 -3.03 8.15
CA PRO A 33 -14.02 -4.32 7.50
C PRO A 33 -15.18 -5.21 7.94
N THR A 34 -15.75 -5.95 7.00
CA THR A 34 -16.77 -6.96 7.27
C THR A 34 -16.18 -8.15 8.07
N PRO A 35 -17.00 -9.00 8.70
CA PRO A 35 -16.50 -10.20 9.38
C PRO A 35 -15.69 -11.14 8.47
N ALA A 36 -16.07 -11.27 7.19
CA ALA A 36 -15.34 -12.05 6.21
C ALA A 36 -13.95 -11.45 5.90
N GLU A 37 -13.91 -10.13 5.74
CA GLU A 37 -12.67 -9.37 5.56
C GLU A 37 -11.74 -9.48 6.76
N MET A 38 -12.29 -9.46 7.98
CA MET A 38 -11.52 -9.69 9.20
C MET A 38 -10.90 -11.09 9.25
N GLN A 39 -11.65 -12.14 8.86
CA GLN A 39 -11.13 -13.50 8.80
C GLN A 39 -10.03 -13.65 7.73
N PHE A 40 -10.26 -13.08 6.55
CA PHE A 40 -9.25 -13.05 5.49
C PHE A 40 -7.96 -12.38 5.97
N LEU A 41 -8.05 -11.21 6.60
CA LEU A 41 -6.90 -10.48 7.14
C LEU A 41 -6.16 -11.28 8.22
N ASP A 42 -6.89 -11.94 9.12
CA ASP A 42 -6.30 -12.77 10.17
C ASP A 42 -5.49 -13.94 9.60
N GLN A 43 -5.99 -14.59 8.55
CA GLN A 43 -5.25 -15.67 7.87
C GLN A 43 -4.07 -15.14 7.05
N ALA A 44 -4.27 -14.04 6.32
CA ALA A 44 -3.22 -13.44 5.51
C ALA A 44 -2.01 -13.04 6.37
N ARG A 45 -2.24 -12.40 7.52
CA ARG A 45 -1.17 -12.02 8.47
C ARG A 45 -0.43 -13.20 9.06
N ARG A 46 -1.08 -14.36 9.21
CA ARG A 46 -0.43 -15.59 9.70
C ARG A 46 0.52 -16.18 8.67
N LEU A 47 0.18 -16.08 7.39
CA LEU A 47 0.89 -16.78 6.31
C LEU A 47 1.91 -15.90 5.59
N LEU A 48 1.70 -14.58 5.61
CA LEU A 48 2.56 -13.64 4.89
C LEU A 48 3.45 -12.88 5.86
N PRO A 49 4.77 -12.83 5.62
CA PRO A 49 5.64 -11.92 6.35
C PRO A 49 5.23 -10.46 6.09
N ARG A 50 5.39 -9.62 7.10
CA ARG A 50 5.48 -8.18 6.87
C ARG A 50 6.84 -7.88 6.22
N ALA A 51 6.87 -7.02 5.21
CA ALA A 51 7.96 -6.84 4.23
C ALA A 51 9.39 -6.82 4.81
N PRO A 52 10.39 -7.34 4.05
CA PRO A 52 10.88 -6.58 2.87
C PRO A 52 10.70 -7.24 1.48
N ASP A 53 10.25 -8.50 1.36
CA ASP A 53 10.07 -9.15 0.05
C ASP A 53 8.71 -8.80 -0.59
N PRO A 54 8.66 -8.04 -1.71
CA PRO A 54 7.41 -7.60 -2.31
C PRO A 54 6.59 -8.72 -2.98
N MET A 55 7.15 -9.92 -3.20
CA MET A 55 6.42 -11.03 -3.83
C MET A 55 5.55 -11.82 -2.85
N VAL A 56 5.87 -11.76 -1.55
CA VAL A 56 5.18 -12.52 -0.50
C VAL A 56 4.93 -11.69 0.76
N ALA A 57 4.98 -10.36 0.66
CA ALA A 57 4.70 -9.47 1.78
C ALA A 57 3.59 -8.49 1.49
N PHE A 58 3.14 -7.85 2.57
CA PHE A 58 2.15 -6.78 2.55
C PHE A 58 2.62 -5.64 3.46
N ASN A 59 2.22 -4.41 3.12
CA ASN A 59 2.54 -3.21 3.89
C ASN A 59 1.41 -2.87 4.87
N SER A 60 0.16 -3.15 4.51
CA SER A 60 -1.01 -2.80 5.31
C SER A 60 -2.18 -3.77 5.14
N ASP A 61 -3.10 -3.78 6.11
CA ASP A 61 -4.36 -4.51 5.99
C ASP A 61 -5.21 -3.98 4.81
N GLY A 62 -5.13 -2.68 4.51
CA GLY A 62 -5.82 -2.09 3.36
C GLY A 62 -5.34 -2.66 2.03
N GLU A 63 -4.02 -2.85 1.88
CA GLU A 63 -3.43 -3.49 0.70
C GLU A 63 -3.87 -4.95 0.57
N LEU A 64 -3.88 -5.70 1.68
CA LEU A 64 -4.38 -7.08 1.68
C LEU A 64 -5.84 -7.15 1.21
N LEU A 65 -6.71 -6.26 1.71
CA LEU A 65 -8.11 -6.23 1.32
C LEU A 65 -8.29 -5.88 -0.15
N ASP A 66 -7.53 -4.94 -0.67
CA ASP A 66 -7.59 -4.55 -2.08
C ASP A 66 -7.20 -5.72 -3.00
N GLN A 67 -6.07 -6.37 -2.71
CA GLN A 67 -5.63 -7.56 -3.45
C GLN A 67 -6.65 -8.71 -3.34
N GLY A 68 -7.23 -8.93 -2.16
CA GLY A 68 -8.25 -9.95 -1.96
C GLY A 68 -9.53 -9.70 -2.78
N ARG A 69 -10.01 -8.44 -2.80
CA ARG A 69 -11.16 -8.04 -3.62
C ARG A 69 -10.86 -8.14 -5.11
N GLN A 70 -9.66 -7.78 -5.53
CA GLN A 70 -9.21 -7.95 -6.91
C GLN A 70 -9.22 -9.43 -7.32
N ALA A 71 -8.75 -10.34 -6.48
CA ALA A 71 -8.79 -11.78 -6.76
C ALA A 71 -10.23 -12.28 -6.98
N CYS A 72 -11.17 -11.83 -6.14
CA CYS A 72 -12.58 -12.15 -6.31
C CYS A 72 -13.17 -11.60 -7.61
N PHE A 73 -12.89 -10.33 -7.91
CA PHE A 73 -13.31 -9.70 -9.17
C PHE A 73 -12.80 -10.47 -10.39
N MET A 74 -11.52 -10.87 -10.41
CA MET A 74 -10.94 -11.62 -11.53
C MET A 74 -11.59 -12.99 -11.70
N ARG A 75 -11.83 -13.72 -10.60
CA ARG A 75 -12.53 -15.01 -10.64
C ARG A 75 -13.96 -14.86 -11.16
N ASP A 76 -14.66 -13.81 -10.79
CA ASP A 76 -16.01 -13.53 -11.26
C ASP A 76 -16.05 -13.25 -12.77
N ASN A 77 -14.93 -12.79 -13.33
CA ASN A 77 -14.70 -12.64 -14.77
C ASN A 77 -14.07 -13.88 -15.43
N GLY A 78 -14.06 -15.03 -14.75
CA GLY A 78 -13.56 -16.30 -15.29
C GLY A 78 -12.03 -16.41 -15.35
N ARG A 79 -11.29 -15.55 -14.66
CA ARG A 79 -9.82 -15.55 -14.67
C ARG A 79 -9.26 -15.87 -13.27
N VAL A 80 -8.45 -16.93 -13.18
CA VAL A 80 -7.87 -17.41 -11.93
C VAL A 80 -6.40 -17.78 -12.16
N GLY A 81 -5.56 -17.54 -11.15
CA GLY A 81 -4.14 -17.91 -11.17
C GLY A 81 -3.21 -16.70 -11.31
N TYR A 82 -1.94 -16.92 -10.98
CA TYR A 82 -0.90 -15.88 -10.92
C TYR A 82 -0.76 -15.12 -12.23
N GLU A 83 -0.68 -15.83 -13.36
CA GLU A 83 -0.55 -15.23 -14.70
C GLU A 83 -1.73 -14.32 -15.09
N SER A 84 -2.86 -14.44 -14.39
CA SER A 84 -4.06 -13.65 -14.66
C SER A 84 -4.11 -12.36 -13.84
N ASN A 85 -3.76 -12.43 -12.55
CA ASN A 85 -3.96 -11.32 -11.61
C ASN A 85 -2.66 -10.75 -11.04
N MET A 86 -1.51 -11.40 -11.28
CA MET A 86 -0.19 -11.07 -10.72
C MET A 86 -0.18 -10.97 -9.18
N LEU A 87 -1.16 -11.59 -8.51
CA LEU A 87 -1.27 -11.59 -7.06
C LEU A 87 -0.55 -12.79 -6.47
N PRO A 88 0.07 -12.66 -5.28
CA PRO A 88 0.65 -13.80 -4.59
C PRO A 88 -0.35 -14.97 -4.51
N PRO A 89 0.05 -16.22 -4.83
CA PRO A 89 -0.87 -17.35 -4.85
C PRO A 89 -1.62 -17.53 -3.53
N VAL A 90 -0.96 -17.27 -2.39
CA VAL A 90 -1.58 -17.35 -1.07
C VAL A 90 -2.71 -16.34 -0.91
N ILE A 91 -2.56 -15.10 -1.40
CA ILE A 91 -3.59 -14.06 -1.34
C ILE A 91 -4.79 -14.50 -2.16
N THR A 92 -4.54 -14.95 -3.39
CA THR A 92 -5.60 -15.44 -4.28
C THR A 92 -6.36 -16.58 -3.59
N GLN A 93 -5.65 -17.59 -3.08
CA GLN A 93 -6.27 -18.74 -2.41
C GLN A 93 -7.13 -18.32 -1.20
N LEU A 94 -6.60 -17.47 -0.33
CA LEU A 94 -7.32 -16.99 0.85
C LEU A 94 -8.56 -16.17 0.46
N ALA A 95 -8.46 -15.31 -0.54
CA ALA A 95 -9.60 -14.52 -1.01
C ALA A 95 -10.74 -15.42 -1.52
N LEU A 96 -10.42 -16.47 -2.27
CA LEU A 96 -11.43 -17.41 -2.78
C LEU A 96 -12.13 -18.21 -1.67
N VAL A 97 -11.44 -18.46 -0.56
CA VAL A 97 -11.99 -19.20 0.59
C VAL A 97 -12.83 -18.28 1.49
N TYR A 98 -12.31 -17.09 1.82
CA TYR A 98 -12.88 -16.26 2.88
C TYR A 98 -13.72 -15.08 2.37
N LEU A 99 -13.35 -14.46 1.24
CA LEU A 99 -14.02 -13.26 0.74
C LEU A 99 -15.12 -13.56 -0.27
N CYS A 100 -14.89 -14.53 -1.16
CA CYS A 100 -15.84 -14.85 -2.22
C CYS A 100 -16.03 -16.38 -2.41
N PRO A 101 -16.46 -17.12 -1.37
CA PRO A 101 -16.76 -18.53 -1.51
C PRO A 101 -17.86 -18.78 -2.56
N ARG A 102 -17.77 -19.89 -3.27
CA ARG A 102 -18.79 -20.41 -4.20
C ARG A 102 -19.08 -21.86 -3.88
#